data_AF-K5UR56-F1
#
_entry.id   AF-K5UR56-F1
#
_cell.length_a   1.000
_cell.length_b   1.000
_cell.length_c   1.000
_cell.angle_alpha   90.00
_cell.angle_beta   90.00
_cell.angle_gamma   90.00
#
_symmetry.space_group_name_H-M   'P 1'
#
loop_
_entity.id
_entity.type
_entity.pdbx_description
1 polymer ?
#
loop_
_entity_poly.entity_id
_entity_poly.type
_entity_poly.pdbx_seq_one_letter_code
_entity_poly.pdbx_strand_id
1 'polypeptide(L)'
;MSYPPPTTHGSSALDLALYFSTSTYWDSSWYITPELPPLLKDHRPPTYSTSWETRGHLKNIFGGILFADLSICWYSVQFDAANPGADPNDMSMVERSAKYLPRPDAKDKAALLEAHEMYGETIAAFAEGFDGTGQYCARGECWDLANEALKYFDQFDYVPKPVPSLSRTHGHLIFCGMAAQNGARLDGRWRGGDDRVRRGDIVEWRSARVGMPNGGHAMLGDPDHTAVIVKDAVPSKSVRDGAVVLPSELGTLEVIEQSVGSPPSRMHYDLNMFQEGEMWIYRPIGIEAYVGCLLAPQCPDNVQAMTI
;
A
#
# COMPACT_ATOMS: atom_id res chain seq x y z
N MET A 1 -9.53 12.68 0.49
CA MET A 1 -8.58 11.63 0.92
C MET A 1 -7.27 11.82 0.19
N SER A 2 -6.17 11.84 0.93
CA SER A 2 -4.84 12.18 0.42
C SER A 2 -3.98 10.99 -0.03
N TYR A 3 -4.41 9.76 0.26
CA TYR A 3 -3.66 8.54 -0.01
C TYR A 3 -4.51 7.44 -0.70
N PRO A 4 -3.93 6.67 -1.66
CA PRO A 4 -2.61 6.91 -2.27
C PRO A 4 -2.57 8.28 -2.96
N PRO A 5 -1.37 8.87 -3.19
CA PRO A 5 -1.26 10.18 -3.81
C PRO A 5 -2.06 10.26 -5.12
N PRO A 6 -2.66 11.42 -5.44
CA PRO A 6 -3.39 11.59 -6.70
C PRO A 6 -2.52 11.24 -7.89
N THR A 7 -3.11 10.56 -8.87
CA THR A 7 -2.47 10.16 -10.12
C THR A 7 -3.05 10.98 -11.28
N THR A 8 -2.27 11.16 -12.34
CA THR A 8 -2.73 11.93 -13.50
C THR A 8 -3.56 11.05 -14.45
N HIS A 9 -3.16 9.78 -14.60
CA HIS A 9 -3.75 8.87 -15.59
C HIS A 9 -4.48 7.68 -14.95
N GLY A 10 -4.66 7.67 -13.63
CA GLY A 10 -5.48 6.68 -12.91
C GLY A 10 -4.68 5.71 -12.03
N SER A 11 -3.39 5.50 -12.29
CA SER A 11 -2.48 4.77 -11.39
C SER A 11 -1.06 5.32 -11.46
N SER A 12 -0.29 5.12 -10.38
CA SER A 12 1.12 5.55 -10.34
C SER A 12 1.98 4.80 -11.35
N ALA A 13 1.64 3.53 -11.62
CA ALA A 13 2.33 2.75 -12.64
C ALA A 13 2.08 3.28 -14.07
N LEU A 14 0.87 3.71 -14.40
CA LEU A 14 0.58 4.29 -15.71
C LEU A 14 1.24 5.66 -15.88
N ASP A 15 1.25 6.49 -14.83
CA ASP A 15 1.98 7.76 -14.83
C ASP A 15 3.47 7.54 -15.14
N LEU A 16 4.10 6.51 -14.54
CA LEU A 16 5.48 6.16 -14.86
C LEU A 16 5.61 5.52 -16.25
N ALA A 17 4.70 4.65 -16.68
CA ALA A 17 4.79 4.00 -17.98
C ALA A 17 4.76 5.03 -19.13
N LEU A 18 3.95 6.08 -19.00
CA LEU A 18 3.89 7.19 -19.95
C LEU A 18 5.21 7.99 -20.04
N TYR A 19 6.02 8.01 -18.98
CA TYR A 19 7.36 8.60 -19.03
C TYR A 19 8.28 7.89 -20.05
N PHE A 20 8.07 6.59 -20.26
CA PHE A 20 8.82 5.79 -21.22
C PHE A 20 8.23 5.78 -22.63
N SER A 21 7.07 6.42 -22.85
CA SER A 21 6.51 6.60 -24.19
C SER A 21 7.49 7.33 -25.11
N THR A 22 7.54 6.99 -26.38
CA THR A 22 8.38 7.66 -27.40
C THR A 22 7.99 9.13 -27.59
N SER A 23 6.78 9.53 -27.19
CA SER A 23 6.32 10.91 -27.24
C SER A 23 6.84 11.79 -26.10
N THR A 24 7.42 11.21 -25.04
CA THR A 24 7.86 11.95 -23.86
C THR A 24 9.30 12.42 -24.01
N TYR A 25 9.57 13.71 -23.89
CA TYR A 25 10.94 14.22 -23.98
C TYR A 25 11.73 13.93 -22.70
N TRP A 26 12.97 13.45 -22.83
CA TRP A 26 13.91 13.23 -21.73
C TRP A 26 15.02 14.28 -21.76
N ASP A 27 15.19 15.00 -20.65
CA ASP A 27 16.20 16.06 -20.51
C ASP A 27 17.62 15.52 -20.24
N SER A 28 17.76 14.22 -19.95
CA SER A 28 19.05 13.62 -19.61
C SER A 28 19.10 12.12 -19.90
N SER A 29 20.32 11.61 -20.13
CA SER A 29 20.62 10.18 -20.28
C SER A 29 20.80 9.51 -18.91
N TRP A 30 19.84 9.69 -17.99
CA TRP A 30 19.91 9.20 -16.60
C TRP A 30 20.18 7.69 -16.49
N TYR A 31 19.78 6.92 -17.51
CA TYR A 31 19.97 5.48 -17.59
C TYR A 31 21.44 5.05 -17.73
N ILE A 32 22.38 5.97 -18.00
CA ILE A 32 23.81 5.59 -18.03
C ILE A 32 24.35 5.28 -16.63
N THR A 33 23.72 5.79 -15.58
CA THR A 33 24.03 5.51 -14.16
C THR A 33 23.01 4.55 -13.56
N PRO A 34 23.31 3.87 -12.44
CA PRO A 34 22.37 2.97 -11.76
C PRO A 34 21.27 3.75 -10.98
N GLU A 35 20.77 4.84 -11.55
CA GLU A 35 19.75 5.69 -10.94
C GLU A 35 18.34 5.28 -11.37
N LEU A 36 17.37 5.55 -10.50
CA LEU A 36 15.96 5.48 -10.88
C LEU A 36 15.62 6.59 -11.87
N PRO A 37 14.53 6.42 -12.66
CA PRO A 37 14.00 7.49 -13.49
C PRO A 37 13.88 8.82 -12.73
N PRO A 38 14.21 9.98 -13.35
CA PRO A 38 14.19 11.28 -12.70
C PRO A 38 12.90 11.60 -11.94
N LEU A 39 11.74 11.17 -12.46
CA LEU A 39 10.43 11.33 -11.82
C LEU A 39 10.33 10.69 -10.42
N LEU A 40 11.21 9.74 -10.11
CA LEU A 40 11.22 8.99 -8.86
C LEU A 40 12.35 9.40 -7.92
N LYS A 41 13.23 10.33 -8.31
CA LYS A 41 14.36 10.76 -7.48
C LYS A 41 13.90 11.35 -6.15
N ASP A 42 12.90 12.23 -6.21
CA ASP A 42 12.34 12.89 -5.03
C ASP A 42 11.17 12.12 -4.40
N HIS A 43 10.70 11.07 -5.10
CA HIS A 43 9.56 10.24 -4.72
C HIS A 43 9.92 8.76 -4.86
N ARG A 44 10.93 8.33 -4.08
CA ARG A 44 11.42 6.97 -4.14
C ARG A 44 10.28 5.99 -3.85
N PRO A 45 10.04 5.00 -4.72
CA PRO A 45 8.96 4.05 -4.52
C PRO A 45 9.22 3.17 -3.29
N PRO A 46 8.16 2.64 -2.65
CA PRO A 46 8.30 1.81 -1.46
C PRO A 46 9.03 0.50 -1.75
N THR A 47 8.89 -0.05 -2.96
CA THR A 47 9.61 -1.27 -3.36
C THR A 47 9.92 -1.23 -4.85
N TYR A 48 11.16 -1.54 -5.19
CA TYR A 48 11.62 -1.62 -6.57
C TYR A 48 12.69 -2.70 -6.73
N SER A 49 12.85 -3.20 -7.95
CA SER A 49 13.87 -4.17 -8.32
C SER A 49 14.46 -3.77 -9.66
N THR A 50 15.79 -3.79 -9.79
CA THR A 50 16.48 -3.42 -11.03
C THR A 50 17.45 -4.50 -11.43
N SER A 51 17.66 -4.63 -12.73
CA SER A 51 18.71 -5.47 -13.30
C SER A 51 19.22 -4.85 -14.60
N TRP A 52 20.34 -5.35 -15.09
CA TRP A 52 20.89 -4.92 -16.37
C TRP A 52 21.62 -6.08 -17.01
N GLU A 53 21.79 -6.01 -18.33
CA GLU A 53 22.61 -6.93 -19.10
C GLU A 53 23.36 -6.16 -20.19
N THR A 54 24.49 -6.70 -20.63
CA THR A 54 25.29 -6.12 -21.72
C THR A 54 25.59 -7.20 -22.76
N ARG A 55 25.31 -6.90 -24.02
CA ARG A 55 25.62 -7.75 -25.17
C ARG A 55 26.43 -6.98 -26.20
N GLY A 56 27.74 -7.15 -26.18
CA GLY A 56 28.65 -6.34 -26.99
C GLY A 56 28.66 -4.90 -26.49
N HIS A 57 28.28 -3.96 -27.35
CA HIS A 57 28.17 -2.53 -27.00
C HIS A 57 26.77 -2.14 -26.52
N LEU A 58 25.75 -2.98 -26.76
CA LEU A 58 24.39 -2.73 -26.30
C LEU A 58 24.24 -3.08 -24.82
N LYS A 59 23.69 -2.16 -24.05
CA LYS A 59 23.34 -2.35 -22.64
C LYS A 59 21.82 -2.19 -22.48
N ASN A 60 21.21 -3.15 -21.81
CA ASN A 60 19.81 -3.12 -21.43
C ASN A 60 19.71 -2.91 -19.92
N ILE A 61 18.84 -2.01 -19.50
CA ILE A 61 18.47 -1.81 -18.10
C ILE A 61 17.00 -2.16 -17.97
N PHE A 62 16.68 -2.87 -16.89
CA PHE A 62 15.33 -3.23 -16.52
C PHE A 62 15.03 -2.72 -15.12
N GLY A 63 13.80 -2.26 -14.91
CA GLY A 63 13.32 -1.94 -13.58
C GLY A 63 11.86 -2.30 -13.42
N GLY A 64 11.53 -2.92 -12.30
CA GLY A 64 10.18 -3.15 -11.82
C GLY A 64 9.93 -2.35 -10.56
N ILE A 65 8.77 -1.70 -10.49
CA ILE A 65 8.39 -0.82 -9.36
C ILE A 65 6.98 -1.15 -8.91
N LEU A 66 6.83 -1.46 -7.62
CA LEU A 66 5.54 -1.63 -6.97
C LEU A 66 5.21 -0.36 -6.16
N PHE A 67 4.08 0.25 -6.47
CA PHE A 67 3.65 1.50 -5.86
C PHE A 67 2.73 1.29 -4.65
N ALA A 68 2.56 2.36 -3.90
CA ALA A 68 1.64 2.47 -2.75
C ALA A 68 0.17 2.16 -3.10
N ASP A 69 -0.25 2.40 -4.35
CA ASP A 69 -1.59 2.06 -4.85
C ASP A 69 -1.70 0.61 -5.35
N LEU A 70 -0.63 -0.19 -5.15
CA LEU A 70 -0.45 -1.58 -5.61
C LEU A 70 -0.39 -1.76 -7.13
N SER A 71 -0.33 -0.67 -7.90
CA SER A 71 0.00 -0.76 -9.31
C SER A 71 1.48 -1.10 -9.50
N ILE A 72 1.82 -1.79 -10.61
CA ILE A 72 3.21 -2.17 -10.93
C ILE A 72 3.59 -1.60 -12.29
N CYS A 73 4.76 -0.99 -12.39
CA CYS A 73 5.37 -0.61 -13.67
C CYS A 73 6.67 -1.38 -13.87
N TRP A 74 6.85 -1.95 -15.06
CA TRP A 74 8.12 -2.45 -15.56
C TRP A 74 8.58 -1.59 -16.71
N TYR A 75 9.85 -1.23 -16.74
CA TYR A 75 10.45 -0.50 -17.84
C TYR A 75 11.72 -1.17 -18.33
N SER A 76 12.06 -0.89 -19.58
CA SER A 76 13.36 -1.20 -20.15
C SER A 76 13.94 -0.01 -20.91
N VAL A 77 15.26 0.11 -20.87
CA VAL A 77 16.03 1.04 -21.70
C VAL A 77 17.22 0.31 -22.30
N GLN A 78 17.28 0.25 -23.62
CA GLN A 78 18.42 -0.27 -24.38
C GLN A 78 19.16 0.91 -25.01
N PHE A 79 20.49 0.90 -24.90
CA PHE A 79 21.34 1.94 -25.50
C PHE A 79 22.74 1.40 -25.82
N ASP A 80 23.45 2.11 -26.70
CA ASP A 80 24.86 1.84 -26.99
C ASP A 80 25.77 2.43 -25.89
N ALA A 81 26.36 1.57 -25.07
CA ALA A 81 27.28 1.95 -24.01
C ALA A 81 28.63 2.48 -24.54
N ALA A 82 28.97 2.24 -25.80
CA ALA A 82 30.14 2.83 -26.45
C ALA A 82 29.91 4.30 -26.87
N ASN A 83 28.65 4.74 -26.91
CA ASN A 83 28.27 6.12 -27.21
C ASN A 83 27.37 6.74 -26.13
N PRO A 84 27.89 6.97 -24.90
CA PRO A 84 27.08 7.47 -23.78
C PRO A 84 26.56 8.90 -23.96
N GLY A 85 27.04 9.63 -24.98
CA GLY A 85 26.61 10.99 -25.31
C GLY A 85 25.51 11.07 -26.36
N ALA A 86 24.95 9.93 -26.79
CA ALA A 86 23.81 9.91 -27.70
C ALA A 86 22.61 10.67 -27.12
N ASP A 87 21.84 11.34 -27.99
CA ASP A 87 20.61 12.01 -27.60
C ASP A 87 19.64 10.97 -27.01
N PRO A 88 19.18 11.12 -25.75
CA PRO A 88 18.24 10.19 -25.13
C PRO A 88 16.87 10.12 -25.83
N ASN A 89 16.60 11.00 -26.79
CA ASN A 89 15.37 11.05 -27.58
C ASN A 89 15.55 10.54 -29.03
N ASP A 90 16.76 10.14 -29.43
CA ASP A 90 16.99 9.47 -30.70
C ASP A 90 16.64 7.99 -30.59
N MET A 91 15.44 7.64 -31.07
CA MET A 91 14.88 6.28 -31.03
C MET A 91 15.70 5.26 -31.84
N SER A 92 16.63 5.69 -32.69
CA SER A 92 17.56 4.78 -33.38
C SER A 92 18.76 4.38 -32.52
N MET A 93 19.04 5.13 -31.46
CA MET A 93 20.17 4.95 -30.54
C MET A 93 19.73 4.46 -29.16
N VAL A 94 18.51 4.82 -28.75
CA VAL A 94 17.95 4.54 -27.43
C VAL A 94 16.54 3.99 -27.60
N GLU A 95 16.38 2.70 -27.34
CA GLU A 95 15.07 2.08 -27.28
C GLU A 95 14.57 2.07 -25.84
N ARG A 96 13.32 2.46 -25.64
CA ARG A 96 12.68 2.45 -24.32
C ARG A 96 11.28 1.91 -24.42
N SER A 97 10.87 1.18 -23.39
CA SER A 97 9.53 0.63 -23.32
C SER A 97 9.07 0.49 -21.87
N ALA A 98 7.75 0.43 -21.67
CA ALA A 98 7.18 0.11 -20.38
C ALA A 98 5.95 -0.78 -20.52
N LYS A 99 5.74 -1.60 -19.49
CA LYS A 99 4.55 -2.38 -19.24
C LYS A 99 4.02 -2.02 -17.86
N TYR A 100 2.71 -2.12 -17.65
CA TYR A 100 2.15 -1.85 -16.33
C TYR A 100 0.94 -2.72 -16.00
N LEU A 101 0.72 -2.91 -14.70
CA LEU A 101 -0.55 -3.32 -14.13
C LEU A 101 -1.18 -2.11 -13.45
N PRO A 102 -2.48 -1.82 -13.69
CA PRO A 102 -3.17 -0.76 -12.98
C PRO A 102 -3.35 -1.13 -11.51
N ARG A 103 -3.95 -0.22 -10.74
CA ARG A 103 -4.40 -0.53 -9.38
C ARG A 103 -5.32 -1.76 -9.43
N PRO A 104 -5.12 -2.76 -8.56
CA PRO A 104 -6.01 -3.92 -8.49
C PRO A 104 -7.46 -3.53 -8.21
N ASP A 105 -8.39 -4.24 -8.84
CA ASP A 105 -9.83 -4.07 -8.63
C ASP A 105 -10.25 -4.50 -7.23
N ALA A 106 -11.36 -3.93 -6.76
CA ALA A 106 -11.97 -4.35 -5.50
C ALA A 106 -12.38 -5.83 -5.57
N LYS A 107 -12.11 -6.58 -4.49
CA LYS A 107 -12.44 -8.00 -4.39
C LYS A 107 -13.86 -8.20 -3.89
N ASP A 108 -14.47 -9.30 -4.32
CA ASP A 108 -15.79 -9.69 -3.87
C ASP A 108 -15.79 -10.22 -2.41
N LYS A 109 -16.97 -10.54 -1.89
CA LYS A 109 -17.11 -11.04 -0.53
C LYS A 109 -16.37 -12.35 -0.29
N ALA A 110 -16.41 -13.27 -1.26
CA ALA A 110 -15.85 -14.61 -1.10
C ALA A 110 -14.33 -14.55 -0.99
N ALA A 111 -13.68 -13.83 -1.90
CA ALA A 111 -12.22 -13.62 -1.87
C ALA A 111 -11.77 -12.86 -0.61
N LEU A 112 -12.56 -11.89 -0.14
CA LEU A 112 -12.25 -11.15 1.09
C LEU A 112 -12.48 -11.95 2.37
N LEU A 113 -13.39 -12.93 2.35
CA LEU A 113 -13.58 -13.88 3.46
C LEU A 113 -12.45 -14.90 3.49
N GLU A 114 -12.08 -15.48 2.35
CA GLU A 114 -10.94 -16.39 2.22
C GLU A 114 -9.64 -15.73 2.71
N ALA A 115 -9.40 -14.48 2.32
CA ALA A 115 -8.25 -13.73 2.80
C ALA A 115 -8.27 -13.55 4.33
N HIS A 116 -9.43 -13.25 4.91
CA HIS A 116 -9.57 -13.16 6.38
C HIS A 116 -9.33 -14.51 7.07
N GLU A 117 -9.88 -15.61 6.55
CA GLU A 117 -9.67 -16.95 7.11
C GLU A 117 -8.20 -17.37 7.03
N MET A 118 -7.50 -16.95 5.98
CA MET A 118 -6.09 -17.25 5.77
C MET A 118 -5.14 -16.42 6.66
N TYR A 119 -5.41 -15.12 6.80
CA TYR A 119 -4.46 -14.19 7.43
C TYR A 119 -4.95 -13.60 8.76
N GLY A 120 -6.26 -13.35 8.88
CA GLY A 120 -6.82 -12.45 9.89
C GLY A 120 -6.58 -12.92 11.33
N GLU A 121 -6.91 -14.17 11.64
CA GLU A 121 -6.75 -14.68 13.00
C GLU A 121 -5.29 -14.71 13.44
N THR A 122 -4.38 -15.15 12.55
CA THR A 122 -2.95 -15.19 12.85
C THR A 122 -2.37 -13.79 13.09
N ILE A 123 -2.79 -12.79 12.32
CA ILE A 123 -2.32 -11.40 12.49
C ILE A 123 -2.84 -10.81 13.81
N ALA A 124 -4.12 -11.01 14.12
CA ALA A 124 -4.70 -10.54 15.38
C ALA A 124 -4.05 -11.23 16.60
N ALA A 125 -3.90 -12.56 16.54
CA ALA A 125 -3.26 -13.34 17.61
C ALA A 125 -1.79 -12.96 17.80
N PHE A 126 -1.05 -12.69 16.71
CA PHE A 126 0.32 -12.18 16.78
C PHE A 126 0.37 -10.88 17.57
N ALA A 127 -0.51 -9.93 17.25
CA ALA A 127 -0.57 -8.63 17.93
C ALA A 127 -0.96 -8.77 19.42
N GLU A 128 -1.99 -9.56 19.71
CA GLU A 128 -2.44 -9.83 21.09
C GLU A 128 -1.40 -10.55 21.93
N GLY A 129 -0.50 -11.33 21.31
CA GLY A 129 0.60 -11.99 21.99
C GLY A 129 1.55 -11.04 22.74
N PHE A 130 1.54 -9.74 22.40
CA PHE A 130 2.31 -8.71 23.10
C PHE A 130 1.49 -7.94 24.16
N ASP A 131 0.16 -8.01 24.12
CA ASP A 131 -0.73 -7.27 25.02
C ASP A 131 -0.46 -7.65 26.49
N GLY A 132 -0.20 -6.65 27.34
CA GLY A 132 0.11 -6.86 28.76
C GLY A 132 1.48 -7.47 29.07
N THR A 133 2.31 -7.76 28.08
CA THR A 133 3.66 -8.33 28.30
C THR A 133 4.69 -7.28 28.71
N GLY A 134 4.46 -6.01 28.38
CA GLY A 134 5.43 -4.92 28.50
C GLY A 134 6.60 -4.99 27.49
N GLN A 135 6.59 -5.95 26.56
CA GLN A 135 7.61 -6.11 25.52
C GLN A 135 7.19 -5.40 24.23
N TYR A 136 8.14 -4.74 23.58
CA TYR A 136 7.91 -4.10 22.28
C TYR A 136 7.98 -5.12 21.14
N CYS A 137 7.16 -4.93 20.10
CA CYS A 137 7.36 -5.60 18.83
C CYS A 137 8.45 -4.86 18.03
N ALA A 138 9.48 -5.59 17.59
CA ALA A 138 10.66 -5.08 16.90
C ALA A 138 11.27 -3.84 17.59
N ARG A 139 11.30 -2.67 16.93
CA ARG A 139 11.94 -1.46 17.46
C ARG A 139 10.99 -0.64 18.33
N GLY A 140 9.71 -1.02 18.41
CA GLY A 140 8.69 -0.28 19.16
C GLY A 140 7.98 0.81 18.34
N GLU A 141 8.20 0.88 17.03
CA GLU A 141 7.49 1.84 16.16
C GLU A 141 6.04 1.38 15.93
N CYS A 142 5.09 2.31 15.71
CA CYS A 142 3.67 1.95 15.55
C CYS A 142 3.41 0.98 14.39
N TRP A 143 4.15 1.14 13.29
CA TRP A 143 4.04 0.29 12.10
C TRP A 143 4.73 -1.07 12.25
N ASP A 144 5.65 -1.24 13.21
CA ASP A 144 6.40 -2.48 13.38
C ASP A 144 5.45 -3.66 13.64
N LEU A 145 4.39 -3.45 14.43
CA LEU A 145 3.45 -4.51 14.81
C LEU A 145 2.75 -5.12 13.59
N ALA A 146 2.18 -4.28 12.73
CA ALA A 146 1.51 -4.73 11.51
C ALA A 146 2.51 -5.32 10.50
N ASN A 147 3.66 -4.68 10.32
CA ASN A 147 4.69 -5.16 9.40
C ASN A 147 5.26 -6.54 9.82
N GLU A 148 5.55 -6.75 11.10
CA GLU A 148 6.06 -8.04 11.58
C GLU A 148 4.98 -9.12 11.58
N ALA A 149 3.71 -8.77 11.84
CA ALA A 149 2.59 -9.71 11.69
C ALA A 149 2.44 -10.22 10.24
N LEU A 150 2.64 -9.35 9.24
CA LEU A 150 2.63 -9.74 7.83
C LEU A 150 3.85 -10.61 7.46
N LYS A 151 5.05 -10.26 7.95
CA LYS A 151 6.27 -11.08 7.76
C LYS A 151 6.22 -12.40 8.50
N TYR A 152 5.39 -12.54 9.53
CA TYR A 152 5.24 -13.81 10.24
C TYR A 152 4.84 -14.96 9.29
N PHE A 153 4.19 -14.67 8.16
CA PHE A 153 3.87 -15.68 7.15
C PHE A 153 5.08 -16.16 6.33
N ASP A 154 6.24 -15.50 6.43
CA ASP A 154 7.46 -15.92 5.75
C ASP A 154 7.91 -17.31 6.18
N GLN A 155 7.61 -17.72 7.41
CA GLN A 155 7.95 -19.05 7.95
C GLN A 155 7.08 -20.20 7.40
N PHE A 156 5.98 -19.89 6.71
CA PHE A 156 5.08 -20.90 6.14
C PHE A 156 5.20 -20.92 4.62
N ASP A 157 5.83 -21.96 4.07
CA ASP A 157 6.02 -22.09 2.62
C ASP A 157 4.73 -22.40 1.86
N TYR A 158 3.73 -22.94 2.55
CA TYR A 158 2.44 -23.32 1.98
C TYR A 158 1.39 -22.21 2.05
N VAL A 159 1.69 -21.10 2.72
CA VAL A 159 0.79 -19.93 2.79
C VAL A 159 1.26 -18.89 1.77
N PRO A 160 0.42 -18.48 0.81
CA PRO A 160 0.76 -17.39 -0.10
C PRO A 160 1.15 -16.13 0.69
N LYS A 161 2.24 -15.47 0.30
CA LYS A 161 2.73 -14.31 1.04
C LYS A 161 1.72 -13.15 0.92
N PRO A 162 1.33 -12.52 2.04
CA PRO A 162 0.43 -11.37 1.97
C PRO A 162 1.14 -10.18 1.30
N VAL A 163 0.36 -9.20 0.84
CA VAL A 163 0.88 -7.88 0.46
C VAL A 163 1.67 -7.32 1.66
N PRO A 164 2.96 -6.95 1.50
CA PRO A 164 3.72 -6.36 2.59
C PRO A 164 3.24 -4.94 2.90
N SER A 165 3.63 -4.39 4.05
CA SER A 165 3.41 -2.98 4.33
C SER A 165 4.18 -2.09 3.35
N LEU A 166 3.46 -1.32 2.52
CA LEU A 166 3.99 -0.45 1.47
C LEU A 166 3.56 0.98 1.72
N SER A 167 4.37 1.73 2.48
CA SER A 167 3.95 3.01 3.05
C SER A 167 2.67 2.81 3.87
N ARG A 168 1.52 3.36 3.43
CA ARG A 168 0.24 3.26 4.14
C ARG A 168 -0.66 2.11 3.69
N THR A 169 -0.18 1.21 2.84
CA THR A 169 -0.98 0.13 2.26
C THR A 169 -0.55 -1.22 2.85
N HIS A 170 -1.51 -1.98 3.34
CA HIS A 170 -1.28 -3.29 3.99
C HIS A 170 -2.12 -4.43 3.37
N GLY A 171 -2.63 -4.23 2.15
CA GLY A 171 -3.46 -5.21 1.45
C GLY A 171 -4.63 -4.58 0.69
N HIS A 172 -5.76 -5.27 0.65
CA HIS A 172 -6.98 -4.79 0.00
C HIS A 172 -7.65 -3.72 0.85
N LEU A 173 -7.87 -2.53 0.31
CA LEU A 173 -8.58 -1.45 0.99
C LEU A 173 -10.04 -1.86 1.27
N ILE A 174 -10.46 -1.89 2.53
CA ILE A 174 -11.84 -2.18 2.97
C ILE A 174 -12.61 -0.89 3.20
N PHE A 175 -11.97 0.09 3.84
CA PHE A 175 -12.59 1.36 4.18
C PHE A 175 -11.57 2.47 4.11
N CYS A 176 -12.00 3.66 3.69
CA CYS A 176 -11.25 4.87 3.89
C CYS A 176 -12.17 6.01 4.30
N GLY A 177 -11.72 6.86 5.21
CA GLY A 177 -12.53 7.91 5.80
C GLY A 177 -11.73 9.12 6.25
N MET A 178 -12.42 10.24 6.48
CA MET A 178 -11.82 11.49 6.92
C MET A 178 -12.80 12.25 7.81
N ALA A 179 -12.23 12.94 8.79
CA ALA A 179 -12.92 13.96 9.58
C ALA A 179 -12.20 15.31 9.47
N ALA A 180 -12.96 16.39 9.49
CA ALA A 180 -12.44 17.75 9.54
C ALA A 180 -13.39 18.66 10.32
N GLN A 181 -12.87 19.82 10.73
CA GLN A 181 -13.63 20.82 11.49
C GLN A 181 -14.26 20.23 12.75
N ASN A 182 -13.45 19.48 13.51
CA ASN A 182 -13.86 18.82 14.76
C ASN A 182 -15.09 17.89 14.58
N GLY A 183 -15.09 17.09 13.52
CA GLY A 183 -16.15 16.13 13.21
C GLY A 183 -17.37 16.72 12.49
N ALA A 184 -17.40 18.04 12.25
CA ALA A 184 -18.51 18.67 11.52
C ALA A 184 -18.55 18.25 10.04
N ARG A 185 -17.40 17.87 9.47
CA ARG A 185 -17.31 17.34 8.11
C ARG A 185 -16.74 15.93 8.16
N LEU A 186 -17.57 14.96 7.82
CA LEU A 186 -17.20 13.55 7.67
C LEU A 186 -17.35 13.14 6.21
N ASP A 187 -16.42 12.31 5.75
CA ASP A 187 -16.50 11.62 4.46
C ASP A 187 -15.92 10.21 4.62
N GLY A 188 -16.36 9.29 3.77
CA GLY A 188 -15.80 7.96 3.75
C GLY A 188 -16.45 7.05 2.73
N ARG A 189 -15.74 5.97 2.40
CA ARG A 189 -16.08 5.07 1.32
C ARG A 189 -15.72 3.64 1.68
N TRP A 190 -16.67 2.74 1.44
CA TRP A 190 -16.48 1.30 1.50
C TRP A 190 -15.86 0.77 0.21
N ARG A 191 -15.01 -0.24 0.31
CA ARG A 191 -14.36 -0.89 -0.81
C ARG A 191 -14.42 -2.41 -0.67
N GLY A 192 -14.74 -3.08 -1.77
CA GLY A 192 -14.92 -4.53 -1.81
C GLY A 192 -16.31 -5.00 -1.38
N GLY A 193 -16.50 -6.33 -1.46
CA GLY A 193 -17.80 -6.98 -1.27
C GLY A 193 -18.12 -7.46 0.14
N ASP A 194 -17.17 -7.40 1.08
CA ASP A 194 -17.45 -7.83 2.45
C ASP A 194 -18.33 -6.82 3.19
N ASP A 195 -19.01 -7.28 4.24
CA ASP A 195 -20.01 -6.51 4.99
C ASP A 195 -19.51 -5.94 6.31
N ARG A 196 -18.23 -6.16 6.64
CA ARG A 196 -17.65 -5.75 7.91
C ARG A 196 -16.15 -5.55 7.82
N VAL A 197 -15.66 -4.75 8.77
CA VAL A 197 -14.26 -4.78 9.16
C VAL A 197 -14.08 -6.00 10.06
N ARG A 198 -12.99 -6.74 9.85
CA ARG A 198 -12.73 -7.99 10.54
C ARG A 198 -11.54 -7.89 11.46
N ARG A 199 -11.54 -8.74 12.46
CA ARG A 199 -10.34 -9.08 13.20
C ARG A 199 -9.20 -9.48 12.25
N GLY A 200 -8.02 -8.92 12.48
CA GLY A 200 -6.82 -9.05 11.65
C GLY A 200 -6.71 -8.02 10.52
N ASP A 201 -7.74 -7.22 10.26
CA ASP A 201 -7.59 -6.07 9.38
C ASP A 201 -6.62 -5.05 10.03
N ILE A 202 -5.89 -4.31 9.20
CA ILE A 202 -4.89 -3.33 9.64
C ILE A 202 -5.46 -1.93 9.38
N VAL A 203 -5.46 -1.09 10.41
CA VAL A 203 -5.90 0.29 10.30
C VAL A 203 -4.71 1.22 10.33
N GLU A 204 -4.75 2.22 9.47
CA GLU A 204 -3.78 3.30 9.42
C GLU A 204 -4.48 4.65 9.55
N TRP A 205 -3.88 5.54 10.33
CA TRP A 205 -4.33 6.89 10.54
C TRP A 205 -3.28 7.90 10.12
N ARG A 206 -3.75 9.05 9.65
CA ARG A 206 -2.91 10.20 9.37
C ARG A 206 -3.47 11.45 10.05
N SER A 207 -2.68 12.04 10.93
CA SER A 207 -2.98 13.28 11.66
C SER A 207 -4.37 13.23 12.30
N ALA A 208 -4.72 12.08 12.87
CA ALA A 208 -6.06 11.77 13.33
C ALA A 208 -6.27 12.19 14.78
N ARG A 209 -7.48 12.69 15.06
CA ARG A 209 -7.95 12.97 16.41
C ARG A 209 -9.28 12.27 16.65
N VAL A 210 -9.33 11.43 17.68
CA VAL A 210 -10.55 10.75 18.12
C VAL A 210 -10.87 11.21 19.53
N GLY A 211 -12.06 11.77 19.75
CA GLY A 211 -12.52 12.16 21.07
C GLY A 211 -12.72 10.96 22.00
N MET A 212 -12.60 11.21 23.30
CA MET A 212 -12.81 10.21 24.34
C MET A 212 -14.00 10.61 25.23
N PRO A 213 -14.72 9.64 25.85
CA PRO A 213 -15.90 9.93 26.69
C PRO A 213 -15.65 10.88 27.86
N ASN A 214 -14.41 10.99 28.35
CA ASN A 214 -14.01 11.90 29.42
C ASN A 214 -13.77 13.36 28.95
N GLY A 215 -14.07 13.69 27.69
CA GLY A 215 -13.80 14.98 27.09
C GLY A 215 -12.35 15.16 26.58
N GLY A 216 -11.49 14.15 26.76
CA GLY A 216 -10.17 14.09 26.17
C GLY A 216 -10.19 13.69 24.70
N HIS A 217 -9.00 13.49 24.13
CA HIS A 217 -8.84 12.95 22.78
C HIS A 217 -7.57 12.10 22.69
N ALA A 218 -7.61 11.10 21.80
CA ALA A 218 -6.43 10.40 21.31
C ALA A 218 -5.91 11.14 20.08
N MET A 219 -4.59 11.36 20.03
CA MET A 219 -3.89 11.77 18.82
C MET A 219 -3.30 10.52 18.18
N LEU A 220 -3.76 10.19 16.98
CA LEU A 220 -3.33 9.03 16.21
C LEU A 220 -2.57 9.55 14.98
N GLY A 221 -1.25 9.51 15.09
CA GLY A 221 -0.34 9.91 14.02
C GLY A 221 0.10 11.37 14.11
N ASP A 222 1.41 11.56 14.28
CA ASP A 222 2.14 12.80 14.02
C ASP A 222 3.36 12.51 13.11
N PRO A 223 3.13 12.21 11.81
CA PRO A 223 1.84 12.26 11.12
C PRO A 223 1.09 10.92 11.04
N ASP A 224 1.74 9.77 11.22
CA ASP A 224 1.15 8.45 10.89
C ASP A 224 1.09 7.51 12.11
N HIS A 225 0.07 6.66 12.14
CA HIS A 225 -0.10 5.63 13.16
C HIS A 225 -0.77 4.39 12.57
N THR A 226 -0.32 3.20 12.98
CA THR A 226 -0.81 1.93 12.47
C THR A 226 -1.18 1.03 13.64
N ALA A 227 -2.28 0.29 13.51
CA ALA A 227 -2.71 -0.70 14.48
C ALA A 227 -3.37 -1.92 13.83
N VAL A 228 -3.45 -3.01 14.60
CA VAL A 228 -4.14 -4.24 14.18
C VAL A 228 -5.51 -4.28 14.85
N ILE A 229 -6.56 -4.45 14.05
CA ILE A 229 -7.93 -4.61 14.54
C ILE A 229 -8.08 -6.01 15.12
N VAL A 230 -8.57 -6.12 16.36
CA VAL A 230 -8.68 -7.41 17.06
C VAL A 230 -10.13 -7.86 17.28
N LYS A 231 -11.10 -7.08 16.78
CA LYS A 231 -12.52 -7.43 16.82
C LYS A 231 -13.25 -6.93 15.59
N ASP A 232 -14.16 -7.76 15.10
CA ASP A 232 -15.07 -7.40 14.01
C ASP A 232 -15.89 -6.14 14.35
N ALA A 233 -16.04 -5.28 13.36
CA ALA A 233 -16.94 -4.12 13.40
C ALA A 233 -17.86 -4.13 12.18
N VAL A 234 -19.16 -4.21 12.43
CA VAL A 234 -20.19 -4.21 11.39
C VAL A 234 -20.72 -2.79 11.24
N PRO A 235 -20.63 -2.18 10.05
CA PRO A 235 -21.23 -0.87 9.81
C PRO A 235 -22.73 -0.87 10.13
N SER A 236 -23.22 0.23 10.67
CA SER A 236 -24.63 0.44 11.04
C SER A 236 -25.62 0.39 9.87
N LYS A 237 -25.12 0.36 8.63
CA LYS A 237 -25.90 0.19 7.40
C LYS A 237 -25.27 -0.86 6.50
N SER A 238 -26.07 -1.45 5.61
CA SER A 238 -25.55 -2.35 4.59
C SER A 238 -24.60 -1.63 3.63
N VAL A 239 -23.48 -2.28 3.33
CA VAL A 239 -22.40 -1.73 2.50
C VAL A 239 -22.20 -2.57 1.24
N ARG A 240 -21.61 -1.95 0.23
CA ARG A 240 -21.15 -2.56 -1.03
C ARG A 240 -19.99 -1.74 -1.57
N ASP A 241 -19.22 -2.27 -2.52
CA ASP A 241 -18.11 -1.53 -3.11
C ASP A 241 -18.57 -0.14 -3.62
N GLY A 242 -17.80 0.89 -3.23
CA GLY A 242 -18.06 2.27 -3.59
C GLY A 242 -19.17 2.97 -2.79
N ALA A 243 -19.84 2.28 -1.86
CA ALA A 243 -20.84 2.91 -1.00
C ALA A 243 -20.20 4.01 -0.13
N VAL A 244 -20.92 5.13 0.02
CA VAL A 244 -20.54 6.17 0.98
C VAL A 244 -20.81 5.62 2.38
N VAL A 245 -19.78 5.56 3.22
CA VAL A 245 -19.86 5.10 4.61
C VAL A 245 -19.06 6.09 5.46
N LEU A 246 -19.70 6.71 6.45
CA LEU A 246 -19.02 7.65 7.34
C LEU A 246 -18.23 6.88 8.41
N PRO A 247 -17.14 7.43 8.93
CA PRO A 247 -16.41 6.81 10.04
C PRO A 247 -17.31 6.46 11.24
N SER A 248 -18.24 7.35 11.60
CA SER A 248 -19.22 7.14 12.68
C SER A 248 -20.12 5.91 12.45
N GLU A 249 -20.37 5.55 11.18
CA GLU A 249 -21.20 4.39 10.86
C GLU A 249 -20.48 3.06 11.12
N LEU A 250 -19.15 3.04 11.29
CA LEU A 250 -18.39 1.85 11.68
C LEU A 250 -18.49 1.52 13.18
N GLY A 251 -18.86 2.50 14.02
CA GLY A 251 -18.93 2.34 15.47
C GLY A 251 -17.54 2.35 16.12
N THR A 252 -17.28 1.40 17.01
CA THR A 252 -16.03 1.31 17.77
C THR A 252 -15.05 0.33 17.13
N LEU A 253 -13.81 0.77 16.94
CA LEU A 253 -12.70 -0.12 16.62
C LEU A 253 -12.00 -0.56 17.90
N GLU A 254 -11.78 -1.86 18.04
CA GLU A 254 -10.93 -2.43 19.08
C GLU A 254 -9.63 -2.91 18.43
N VAL A 255 -8.51 -2.35 18.88
CA VAL A 255 -7.21 -2.54 18.24
C VAL A 255 -6.13 -2.91 19.27
N ILE A 256 -5.07 -3.55 18.80
CA ILE A 256 -3.78 -3.55 19.48
C ILE A 256 -2.87 -2.60 18.71
N GLU A 257 -2.25 -1.69 19.43
CA GLU A 257 -1.31 -0.71 18.89
C GLU A 257 -0.12 -0.53 19.82
N GLN A 258 0.97 -0.02 19.26
CA GLN A 258 2.15 0.39 20.01
C GLN A 258 2.65 1.74 19.50
N SER A 259 3.51 2.39 20.26
CA SER A 259 4.23 3.57 19.81
C SER A 259 5.59 3.66 20.50
N VAL A 260 6.44 4.57 20.06
CA VAL A 260 7.71 4.84 20.75
C VAL A 260 7.42 5.17 22.22
N GLY A 261 7.99 4.37 23.12
CA GLY A 261 7.81 4.51 24.57
C GLY A 261 6.53 3.91 25.15
N SER A 262 5.65 3.34 24.33
CA SER A 262 4.43 2.63 24.78
C SER A 262 4.37 1.23 24.15
N PRO A 263 4.54 0.14 24.94
CA PRO A 263 4.46 -1.21 24.40
C PRO A 263 3.03 -1.52 23.89
N PRO A 264 2.87 -2.57 23.06
CA PRO A 264 1.57 -3.05 22.60
C PRO A 264 0.52 -3.10 23.70
N SER A 265 -0.61 -2.46 23.45
CA SER A 265 -1.75 -2.45 24.36
C SER A 265 -3.07 -2.38 23.60
N ARG A 266 -4.12 -2.89 24.25
CA ARG A 266 -5.48 -2.85 23.72
C ARG A 266 -6.12 -1.48 23.90
N MET A 267 -6.62 -0.93 22.78
CA MET A 267 -7.26 0.37 22.71
C MET A 267 -8.63 0.28 22.03
N HIS A 268 -9.52 1.20 22.41
CA HIS A 268 -10.87 1.31 21.87
C HIS A 268 -11.09 2.72 21.33
N TYR A 269 -11.45 2.82 20.05
CA TYR A 269 -11.69 4.08 19.38
C TYR A 269 -13.14 4.15 18.89
N ASP A 270 -13.95 4.99 19.54
CA ASP A 270 -15.30 5.28 19.08
C ASP A 270 -15.26 6.27 17.90
N LEU A 271 -15.51 5.77 16.70
CA LEU A 271 -15.46 6.58 15.49
C LEU A 271 -16.65 7.54 15.35
N ASN A 272 -17.66 7.45 16.22
CA ASN A 272 -18.63 8.54 16.39
C ASN A 272 -17.97 9.82 16.91
N MET A 273 -16.82 9.68 17.57
CA MET A 273 -16.02 10.78 18.09
C MET A 273 -14.83 11.11 17.17
N PHE A 274 -14.84 10.70 15.90
CA PHE A 274 -13.75 11.02 14.97
C PHE A 274 -13.81 12.50 14.55
N GLN A 275 -12.80 13.28 14.92
CA GLN A 275 -12.85 14.74 14.86
C GLN A 275 -12.02 15.32 13.71
N GLU A 276 -10.82 14.79 13.50
CA GLU A 276 -9.86 15.30 12.49
C GLU A 276 -9.03 14.15 11.90
N GLY A 277 -8.48 14.37 10.72
CA GLY A 277 -7.53 13.48 10.06
C GLY A 277 -8.18 12.47 9.13
N GLU A 278 -7.37 11.53 8.66
CA GLU A 278 -7.75 10.49 7.69
C GLU A 278 -7.46 9.11 8.25
N MET A 279 -8.19 8.11 7.77
CA MET A 279 -7.97 6.72 8.10
C MET A 279 -8.22 5.78 6.92
N TRP A 280 -7.52 4.66 6.91
CA TRP A 280 -7.68 3.57 5.95
C TRP A 280 -7.65 2.24 6.69
N ILE A 281 -8.53 1.31 6.31
CA ILE A 281 -8.56 -0.04 6.85
C ILE A 281 -8.29 -0.99 5.70
N TYR A 282 -7.30 -1.87 5.86
CA TYR A 282 -6.87 -2.83 4.88
C TYR A 282 -7.07 -4.25 5.37
N ARG A 283 -7.54 -5.11 4.48
CA ARG A 283 -7.52 -6.55 4.67
C ARG A 283 -6.22 -7.13 4.11
N PRO A 284 -5.40 -7.80 4.93
CA PRO A 284 -4.31 -8.63 4.46
C PRO A 284 -4.81 -9.64 3.43
N ILE A 285 -4.11 -9.73 2.30
CA ILE A 285 -4.46 -10.59 1.17
C ILE A 285 -3.19 -11.02 0.43
N GLY A 286 -3.18 -12.21 -0.16
CA GLY A 286 -2.05 -12.72 -0.92
C GLY A 286 -1.68 -11.84 -2.10
N ILE A 287 -0.40 -11.46 -2.20
CA ILE A 287 0.06 -10.51 -3.22
C ILE A 287 -0.15 -11.02 -4.64
N GLU A 288 0.12 -12.30 -4.92
CA GLU A 288 -0.05 -12.87 -6.26
C GLU A 288 -1.53 -12.96 -6.66
N ALA A 289 -2.41 -13.37 -5.74
CA ALA A 289 -3.85 -13.47 -6.00
C ALA A 289 -4.51 -12.09 -6.16
N TYR A 290 -3.93 -11.04 -5.54
CA TYR A 290 -4.49 -9.71 -5.58
C TYR A 290 -3.89 -8.84 -6.67
N VAL A 291 -2.57 -8.70 -6.69
CA VAL A 291 -1.81 -7.87 -7.64
C VAL A 291 -1.54 -8.61 -8.95
N GLY A 292 -1.45 -9.94 -8.92
CA GLY A 292 -1.23 -10.79 -10.09
C GLY A 292 0.16 -11.39 -10.19
N CYS A 293 1.15 -10.85 -9.48
CA CYS A 293 2.52 -11.36 -9.45
C CYS A 293 3.34 -10.82 -8.28
N LEU A 294 4.49 -11.45 -8.05
CA LEU A 294 5.58 -10.87 -7.27
C LEU A 294 6.36 -9.85 -8.10
N LEU A 295 7.00 -8.89 -7.42
CA LEU A 295 7.84 -7.91 -8.07
C LEU A 295 9.12 -8.56 -8.61
N ALA A 296 9.43 -8.29 -9.87
CA ALA A 296 10.68 -8.66 -10.53
C ALA A 296 11.20 -7.47 -11.37
N PRO A 297 12.50 -7.42 -11.71
CA PRO A 297 13.05 -6.36 -12.57
C PRO A 297 12.38 -6.27 -13.95
N GLN A 298 11.92 -7.42 -14.47
CA GLN A 298 11.24 -7.54 -15.75
C GLN A 298 9.81 -8.03 -15.52
N CYS A 299 8.90 -7.65 -16.42
CA CYS A 299 7.53 -8.16 -16.41
C CYS A 299 7.55 -9.68 -16.64
N PRO A 300 7.01 -10.51 -15.73
CA PRO A 300 6.95 -11.94 -15.94
C PRO A 300 6.12 -12.30 -17.18
N ASP A 301 6.50 -13.35 -17.91
CA ASP A 301 5.87 -13.75 -19.17
C ASP A 301 4.39 -14.16 -19.02
N ASN A 302 4.02 -14.64 -17.85
CA ASN A 302 2.65 -15.09 -17.53
C ASN A 302 1.73 -13.95 -17.05
N VAL A 303 2.23 -12.72 -16.95
CA VAL A 303 1.46 -11.56 -16.48
C VAL A 303 0.86 -10.82 -17.67
N GLN A 304 -0.46 -10.61 -17.65
CA GLN A 304 -1.18 -9.82 -18.65
C GLN A 304 -1.03 -8.32 -18.38
N ALA A 305 0.19 -7.80 -18.52
CA ALA A 305 0.47 -6.38 -18.36
C ALA A 305 0.06 -5.58 -19.61
N MET A 306 -0.38 -4.35 -19.39
CA MET A 306 -0.70 -3.38 -20.43
C MET A 306 0.59 -2.74 -20.97
N THR A 307 0.58 -2.33 -22.23
CA THR A 307 1.67 -1.59 -22.90
C THR A 307 1.19 -0.20 -23.29
N ILE A 308 2.11 0.77 -23.34
CA ILE A 308 1.89 2.11 -23.90
C ILE A 308 2.23 2.12 -25.39
#